data_AF-A0A1H6KJX5-F1
#
_entry.id   AF-A0A1H6KJX5-F1
#
_cell.length_a   1.000
_cell.length_b   1.000
_cell.length_c   1.000
_cell.angle_alpha   90.00
_cell.angle_beta   90.00
_cell.angle_gamma   90.00
#
_symmetry.space_group_name_H-M   'P 1'
#
loop_
_entity.id
_entity.type
_entity.pdbx_description
1 polymer ?
#
loop_
_entity_poly.entity_id
_entity_poly.type
_entity_poly.pdbx_seq_one_letter_code
_entity_poly.pdbx_strand_id
1 'polypeptide(L)'
;MDIMSFYKGEEFEAYKYFGAHITEKGTVFRTYAPNASKVSVIGDFSDWKDIPMKPVEDGRFFELCLPEAEEGMRYKYRIYDKKGKFIDHCDPYGFGMEVRPGTCSVIRSITDYSFTDDEWLKKRTDCHDKPMNIYEVHLGSWKRRSDEEETGWYSYAEIADELIAYVKEYGYNFIEFMPLSEHPCDESWGYQSTGFFAPTSRYGTPSDLMELVDKCHKNGIGVIVDFVPVHFAVDHYGLTEYDGTKLYEYPDDSAGYNEWGSRNFNHSKGEVRSFIQSAADYWLSVYHFDGLRMDAIRNMIYWNGDERRGENRTAIEFIKAMNCGLKARHSSAVIAAEDSSAYPRVTAPVYAGGLGFDYKWDLGWMHDTLEYFQSAPMYRSRDYHKLTFSMLYFYNEKFILPLSHDEVVHGKATVAQKMNGQYPEKFPQARALYMYMIAHPGKKLNFMGSEFAQLREWDEKRQQDWDMLKYPLHDSFREFIKALNKIYLEHSALHYDHDPTNFEWSDCNAIERCIYAIRRKSAEGDILAVFNFSDWFQSKYSVRIGEEYSAELLLDSDDQLYSGTTPHGKTAFSCKDGSLNMDIPPFSGRMFLLTK
;
A
#
# COMPACT_ATOMS: atom_id res chain seq x y z
N MET A 1 -28.44 -3.34 -12.84
CA MET A 1 -27.82 -4.34 -11.96
C MET A 1 -28.63 -5.62 -12.04
N ASP A 2 -27.99 -6.78 -12.09
CA ASP A 2 -28.70 -8.06 -11.91
C ASP A 2 -28.86 -8.34 -10.42
N ILE A 3 -30.10 -8.28 -9.93
CA ILE A 3 -30.46 -8.48 -8.52
C ILE A 3 -30.03 -9.87 -8.04
N MET A 4 -30.09 -10.89 -8.89
CA MET A 4 -29.68 -12.24 -8.50
C MET A 4 -28.16 -12.35 -8.33
N SER A 5 -27.38 -11.70 -9.18
CA SER A 5 -25.91 -11.60 -9.01
C SER A 5 -25.56 -10.83 -7.74
N PHE A 6 -26.27 -9.74 -7.44
CA PHE A 6 -26.10 -9.00 -6.19
C PHE A 6 -26.28 -9.89 -4.96
N TYR A 7 -27.36 -10.68 -4.91
CA TYR A 7 -27.61 -11.60 -3.80
C TYR A 7 -26.68 -12.81 -3.74
N LYS A 8 -26.07 -13.19 -4.87
CA LYS A 8 -25.06 -14.26 -4.89
C LYS A 8 -23.67 -13.79 -4.50
N GLY A 9 -23.43 -12.48 -4.42
CA GLY A 9 -22.08 -11.95 -4.21
C GLY A 9 -21.25 -11.97 -5.49
N GLU A 10 -21.86 -11.78 -6.65
CA GLU A 10 -21.22 -11.83 -7.97
C GLU A 10 -21.20 -10.46 -8.68
N GLU A 11 -21.79 -9.44 -8.07
CA GLU A 11 -21.90 -8.09 -8.63
C GLU A 11 -20.68 -7.22 -8.25
N PHE A 12 -20.04 -6.63 -9.25
CA PHE A 12 -18.85 -5.76 -9.11
C PHE A 12 -19.16 -4.31 -9.49
N GLU A 13 -20.32 -4.04 -10.10
CA GLU A 13 -20.69 -2.70 -10.55
C GLU A 13 -21.96 -2.23 -9.82
N ALA A 14 -22.17 -2.70 -8.59
CA ALA A 14 -23.33 -2.34 -7.78
C ALA A 14 -23.42 -0.81 -7.56
N TYR A 15 -22.27 -0.13 -7.52
CA TYR A 15 -22.17 1.34 -7.46
C TYR A 15 -22.83 2.04 -8.66
N LYS A 16 -22.96 1.40 -9.83
CA LYS A 16 -23.68 1.98 -10.98
C LYS A 16 -25.20 2.00 -10.78
N TYR A 17 -25.71 1.30 -9.77
CA TYR A 17 -27.14 1.23 -9.45
C TYR A 17 -27.46 1.95 -8.14
N PHE A 18 -26.74 1.61 -7.07
CA PHE A 18 -26.91 2.19 -5.74
C PHE A 18 -26.25 3.56 -5.61
N GLY A 19 -26.67 4.32 -4.60
CA GLY A 19 -26.14 5.66 -4.36
C GLY A 19 -27.07 6.74 -4.90
N ALA A 20 -26.53 7.96 -5.03
CA ALA A 20 -27.18 9.09 -5.69
C ALA A 20 -26.63 9.27 -7.12
N HIS A 21 -27.51 9.14 -8.11
CA HIS A 21 -27.16 9.26 -9.54
C HIS A 21 -27.90 10.44 -10.17
N ILE A 22 -27.16 11.39 -10.72
CA ILE A 22 -27.73 12.54 -11.43
C ILE A 22 -28.27 12.05 -12.78
N THR A 23 -29.54 12.38 -13.08
CA THR A 23 -30.18 12.05 -14.36
C THR A 23 -30.91 13.26 -14.94
N GLU A 24 -31.35 13.18 -16.19
CA GLU A 24 -32.16 14.24 -16.83
C GLU A 24 -33.47 14.56 -16.07
N LYS A 25 -33.97 13.64 -15.22
CA LYS A 25 -35.22 13.80 -14.46
C LYS A 25 -34.99 14.26 -13.01
N GLY A 26 -33.74 14.49 -12.60
CA GLY A 26 -33.35 14.73 -11.21
C GLY A 26 -32.40 13.66 -10.69
N THR A 27 -32.04 13.77 -9.42
CA THR A 27 -31.17 12.78 -8.76
C THR A 27 -31.99 11.56 -8.33
N VAL A 28 -31.53 10.37 -8.72
CA VAL A 28 -32.10 9.10 -8.28
C VAL A 28 -31.29 8.55 -7.13
N PHE A 29 -31.95 8.34 -6.00
CA PHE A 29 -31.38 7.78 -4.78
C PHE A 29 -31.79 6.31 -4.66
N ARG A 30 -30.83 5.42 -4.38
CA ARG A 30 -31.08 4.00 -4.15
C ARG A 30 -30.27 3.43 -3.01
N THR A 31 -30.94 2.70 -2.13
CA THR A 31 -30.31 2.00 -1.00
C THR A 31 -30.92 0.61 -0.77
N TYR A 32 -30.12 -0.32 -0.26
CA TYR A 32 -30.55 -1.65 0.16
C TYR A 32 -30.70 -1.70 1.68
N ALA A 33 -31.94 -1.84 2.16
CA ALA A 33 -32.25 -1.84 3.59
C ALA A 33 -33.39 -2.85 3.88
N PRO A 34 -33.12 -4.16 3.71
CA PRO A 34 -34.16 -5.19 3.61
C PRO A 34 -35.04 -5.34 4.85
N ASN A 35 -34.55 -4.97 6.04
CA ASN A 35 -35.29 -5.08 7.29
C ASN A 35 -35.94 -3.76 7.75
N ALA A 36 -35.72 -2.66 7.02
CA ALA A 36 -36.30 -1.37 7.33
C ALA A 36 -37.82 -1.39 7.16
N SER A 37 -38.53 -0.73 8.08
CA SER A 37 -39.98 -0.54 7.96
C SER A 37 -40.32 0.61 7.01
N LYS A 38 -39.42 1.59 6.90
CA LYS A 38 -39.53 2.78 6.06
C LYS A 38 -38.13 3.33 5.83
N VAL A 39 -37.89 3.87 4.63
CA VAL A 39 -36.72 4.69 4.33
C VAL A 39 -37.19 6.03 3.75
N SER A 40 -36.58 7.12 4.20
CA SER A 40 -36.74 8.45 3.62
C SER A 40 -35.37 9.00 3.21
N VAL A 41 -35.33 9.81 2.15
CA VAL A 41 -34.18 10.69 1.90
C VAL A 41 -34.43 12.01 2.62
N ILE A 42 -33.42 12.54 3.28
CA ILE A 42 -33.40 13.87 3.89
C ILE A 42 -32.17 14.61 3.38
N GLY A 43 -32.24 15.93 3.24
CA GLY A 43 -31.09 16.71 2.78
C GLY A 43 -31.37 18.20 2.69
N ASP A 44 -30.43 18.92 2.09
CA ASP A 44 -30.53 20.37 1.89
C ASP A 44 -31.80 20.75 1.10
N PHE A 45 -32.19 19.93 0.11
CA PHE A 45 -33.40 20.11 -0.72
C PHE A 45 -34.73 19.94 0.05
N SER A 46 -34.71 19.42 1.28
CA SER A 46 -35.92 19.16 2.08
C SER A 46 -35.95 19.86 3.42
N ASP A 47 -34.99 20.76 3.70
CA ASP A 47 -34.71 21.26 5.06
C ASP A 47 -34.61 20.11 6.08
N TRP A 48 -34.00 18.99 5.68
CA TRP A 48 -33.85 17.78 6.49
C TRP A 48 -35.18 17.12 6.92
N LYS A 49 -36.28 17.42 6.23
CA LYS A 49 -37.58 16.74 6.41
C LYS A 49 -37.66 15.47 5.57
N ASP A 50 -38.44 14.51 6.05
CA ASP A 50 -38.68 13.22 5.41
C ASP A 50 -39.26 13.37 4.00
N ILE A 51 -38.54 12.82 3.01
CA ILE A 51 -39.11 12.48 1.70
C ILE A 51 -39.12 10.95 1.57
N PRO A 52 -40.28 10.29 1.72
CA PRO A 52 -40.36 8.83 1.70
C PRO A 52 -39.90 8.21 0.38
N MET A 53 -39.05 7.19 0.46
CA MET A 53 -38.64 6.38 -0.67
C MET A 53 -39.63 5.23 -0.91
N LYS A 54 -39.72 4.77 -2.16
CA LYS A 54 -40.59 3.64 -2.53
C LYS A 54 -39.80 2.34 -2.47
N PRO A 55 -40.34 1.26 -1.87
CA PRO A 55 -39.77 -0.05 -2.04
C PRO A 55 -39.90 -0.49 -3.50
N VAL A 56 -38.83 -1.02 -4.08
CA VAL A 56 -38.76 -1.50 -5.47
C VAL A 56 -38.21 -2.93 -5.51
N GLU A 57 -38.19 -3.53 -6.71
CA GLU A 57 -37.77 -4.92 -6.94
C GLU A 57 -38.58 -5.92 -6.10
N ASP A 58 -37.94 -6.63 -5.18
CA ASP A 58 -38.56 -7.59 -4.26
C ASP A 58 -39.01 -6.95 -2.93
N GLY A 59 -39.04 -5.62 -2.87
CA GLY A 59 -39.43 -4.84 -1.69
C GLY A 59 -38.31 -4.61 -0.68
N ARG A 60 -37.07 -4.99 -1.00
CA ARG A 60 -35.89 -4.81 -0.11
C ARG A 60 -35.01 -3.62 -0.47
N PHE A 61 -35.22 -3.05 -1.65
CA PHE A 61 -34.52 -1.90 -2.19
C PHE A 61 -35.44 -0.69 -2.10
N PHE A 62 -34.89 0.49 -1.82
CA PHE A 62 -35.65 1.73 -1.74
C PHE A 62 -35.15 2.70 -2.79
N GLU A 63 -36.07 3.29 -3.57
CA GLU A 63 -35.77 4.24 -4.64
C GLU A 63 -36.59 5.53 -4.51
N LEU A 64 -35.97 6.66 -4.86
CA LEU A 64 -36.64 7.94 -5.05
C LEU A 64 -35.92 8.72 -6.16
N CYS A 65 -36.67 9.32 -7.09
CA CYS A 65 -36.16 10.32 -8.04
C CYS A 65 -36.65 11.69 -7.58
N LEU A 66 -35.72 12.64 -7.37
CA LEU A 66 -36.03 13.97 -6.87
C LEU A 66 -35.43 15.05 -7.79
N PRO A 67 -36.27 15.79 -8.54
CA PRO A 67 -35.82 16.89 -9.42
C PRO A 67 -35.07 18.01 -8.70
N GLU A 68 -35.42 18.29 -7.45
CA GLU A 68 -34.88 19.39 -6.64
C GLU A 68 -33.52 19.07 -6.01
N ALA A 69 -33.06 17.82 -6.10
CA ALA A 69 -31.76 17.40 -5.58
C ALA A 69 -30.67 17.59 -6.64
N GLU A 70 -29.79 18.55 -6.40
CA GLU A 70 -28.71 18.95 -7.31
C GLU A 70 -27.33 18.53 -6.79
N GLU A 71 -26.34 18.49 -7.68
CA GLU A 71 -24.96 18.21 -7.31
C GLU A 71 -24.44 19.17 -6.23
N GLY A 72 -23.67 18.65 -5.29
CA GLY A 72 -23.13 19.41 -4.16
C GLY A 72 -24.09 19.53 -2.97
N MET A 73 -25.38 19.21 -3.13
CA MET A 73 -26.30 19.14 -1.99
C MET A 73 -25.98 17.94 -1.10
N ARG A 74 -26.16 18.14 0.21
CA ARG A 74 -25.98 17.11 1.23
C ARG A 74 -27.25 16.31 1.44
N TYR A 75 -27.09 15.03 1.71
CA TYR A 75 -28.18 14.13 2.02
C TYR A 75 -27.78 12.99 2.96
N LYS A 76 -28.80 12.35 3.52
CA LYS A 76 -28.73 11.11 4.31
C LYS A 76 -29.94 10.24 4.03
N TYR A 77 -29.84 8.95 4.34
CA TYR A 77 -30.98 8.06 4.46
C TYR A 77 -31.45 8.00 5.90
N ARG A 78 -32.70 8.39 6.15
CA ARG A 78 -33.38 8.14 7.42
C ARG A 78 -34.04 6.78 7.37
N ILE A 79 -33.49 5.82 8.11
CA ILE A 79 -33.91 4.42 8.07
C ILE A 79 -34.63 4.07 9.36
N TYR A 80 -35.87 3.59 9.24
CA TYR A 80 -36.72 3.25 10.37
C TYR A 80 -36.70 1.74 10.66
N ASP A 81 -36.52 1.39 11.93
CA ASP A 81 -36.69 0.02 12.42
C ASP A 81 -38.18 -0.38 12.51
N LYS A 82 -38.44 -1.63 12.88
CA LYS A 82 -39.81 -2.16 13.05
C LYS A 82 -40.58 -1.54 14.22
N LYS A 83 -39.91 -0.82 15.12
CA LYS A 83 -40.50 -0.11 16.28
C LYS A 83 -40.76 1.37 15.97
N GLY A 84 -40.40 1.84 14.78
CA GLY A 84 -40.55 3.23 14.36
C GLY A 84 -39.45 4.17 14.86
N LYS A 85 -38.37 3.64 15.48
CA LYS A 85 -37.15 4.42 15.74
C LYS A 85 -36.36 4.54 14.44
N PHE A 86 -35.63 5.64 14.25
CA PHE A 86 -34.76 5.81 13.10
C PHE A 86 -33.32 6.16 13.47
N ILE A 87 -32.43 5.97 12.50
CA ILE A 87 -31.07 6.51 12.46
C ILE A 87 -30.89 7.19 11.09
N ASP A 88 -30.15 8.30 11.08
CA ASP A 88 -29.80 9.02 9.85
C ASP A 88 -28.40 8.56 9.40
N HIS A 89 -28.37 7.76 8.33
CA HIS A 89 -27.16 7.17 7.79
C HIS A 89 -26.60 7.98 6.60
N CYS A 90 -25.28 8.04 6.47
CA CYS A 90 -24.66 8.35 5.19
C CYS A 90 -24.97 7.22 4.19
N ASP A 91 -24.88 7.54 2.90
CA ASP A 91 -25.07 6.59 1.82
C ASP A 91 -23.90 5.61 1.75
N PRO A 92 -24.12 4.28 1.90
CA PRO A 92 -23.07 3.27 1.71
C PRO A 92 -22.38 3.36 0.36
N TYR A 93 -23.08 3.83 -0.68
CA TYR A 93 -22.61 4.00 -2.05
C TYR A 93 -22.51 5.49 -2.45
N GLY A 94 -22.39 6.40 -1.48
CA GLY A 94 -22.23 7.84 -1.74
C GLY A 94 -20.87 8.15 -2.38
N PHE A 95 -20.86 8.97 -3.43
CA PHE A 95 -19.64 9.36 -4.16
C PHE A 95 -18.93 10.60 -3.58
N GLY A 96 -19.45 11.14 -2.49
CA GLY A 96 -18.85 12.26 -1.77
C GLY A 96 -19.43 12.36 -0.38
N MET A 97 -18.69 13.00 0.52
CA MET A 97 -19.11 13.24 1.90
C MET A 97 -18.67 14.64 2.36
N GLU A 98 -19.30 15.14 3.42
CA GLU A 98 -18.82 16.31 4.13
C GLU A 98 -17.45 16.04 4.76
N VAL A 99 -16.63 17.09 4.86
CA VAL A 99 -15.39 17.04 5.65
C VAL A 99 -15.73 16.71 7.09
N ARG A 100 -15.01 15.74 7.67
CA ARG A 100 -15.16 15.36 9.09
C ARG A 100 -15.07 16.61 10.00
N PRO A 101 -15.86 16.69 11.08
CA PRO A 101 -16.75 15.66 11.63
C PRO A 101 -18.15 15.65 10.98
N GLY A 102 -18.34 16.31 9.83
CA GLY A 102 -19.54 16.16 9.01
C GLY A 102 -19.76 14.69 8.62
N THR A 103 -21.02 14.31 8.42
CA THR A 103 -21.41 12.90 8.21
C THR A 103 -22.42 12.72 7.10
N CYS A 104 -22.80 13.80 6.40
CA CYS A 104 -23.71 13.70 5.27
C CYS A 104 -22.96 13.21 4.03
N SER A 105 -23.64 12.40 3.23
CA SER A 105 -23.20 12.19 1.85
C SER A 105 -23.49 13.44 1.04
N VAL A 106 -22.71 13.65 -0.02
CA VAL A 106 -22.83 14.77 -0.95
C VAL A 106 -23.09 14.19 -2.33
N ILE A 107 -24.09 14.73 -3.02
CA ILE A 107 -24.40 14.33 -4.39
C ILE A 107 -23.22 14.75 -5.27
N ARG A 108 -22.60 13.80 -5.96
CA ARG A 108 -21.46 14.02 -6.86
C ARG A 108 -21.64 13.24 -8.14
N SER A 109 -21.31 13.86 -9.27
CA SER A 109 -21.07 13.15 -10.51
C SER A 109 -19.70 12.47 -10.47
N ILE A 110 -19.62 11.26 -11.01
CA ILE A 110 -18.36 10.54 -11.23
C ILE A 110 -18.05 10.38 -12.72
N THR A 111 -18.82 11.02 -13.59
CA THR A 111 -18.71 10.90 -15.06
C THR A 111 -18.18 12.15 -15.74
N ASP A 112 -17.94 13.22 -14.98
CA ASP A 112 -17.66 14.55 -15.55
C ASP A 112 -16.17 14.77 -15.84
N TYR A 113 -15.29 13.99 -15.21
CA TYR A 113 -13.86 14.02 -15.49
C TYR A 113 -13.53 13.11 -16.68
N SER A 114 -12.65 13.58 -17.57
CA SER A 114 -12.16 12.81 -18.72
C SER A 114 -10.67 12.55 -18.58
N PHE A 115 -10.31 11.30 -18.29
CA PHE A 115 -8.91 10.86 -18.26
C PHE A 115 -8.24 10.97 -19.63
N THR A 116 -6.92 11.08 -19.62
CA THR A 116 -6.10 11.17 -20.84
C THR A 116 -4.91 10.18 -20.80
N ASP A 117 -5.08 9.10 -20.06
CA ASP A 117 -4.08 8.09 -19.72
C ASP A 117 -4.24 6.78 -20.52
N ASP A 118 -5.00 6.78 -21.62
CA ASP A 118 -5.23 5.59 -22.47
C ASP A 118 -3.93 4.88 -22.88
N GLU A 119 -2.86 5.63 -23.14
CA GLU A 119 -1.56 5.04 -23.48
C GLU A 119 -0.89 4.35 -22.28
N TRP A 120 -1.07 4.88 -21.07
CA TRP A 120 -0.58 4.28 -19.84
C TRP A 120 -1.31 2.95 -19.57
N LEU A 121 -2.64 2.97 -19.57
CA LEU A 121 -3.47 1.78 -19.30
C LEU A 121 -3.16 0.63 -20.27
N LYS A 122 -2.84 0.92 -21.53
CA LYS A 122 -2.41 -0.09 -22.53
C LYS A 122 -1.04 -0.72 -22.24
N LYS A 123 -0.14 0.01 -21.59
CA LYS A 123 1.25 -0.41 -21.29
C LYS A 123 1.42 -0.98 -19.87
N ARG A 124 0.48 -0.67 -18.99
CA ARG A 124 0.42 -1.13 -17.61
C ARG A 124 0.47 -2.66 -17.53
N THR A 125 1.16 -3.16 -16.50
CA THR A 125 1.30 -4.59 -16.21
C THR A 125 1.34 -4.79 -14.70
N ASP A 126 1.18 -6.03 -14.24
CA ASP A 126 1.38 -6.43 -12.84
C ASP A 126 2.86 -6.39 -12.37
N CYS A 127 3.77 -5.97 -13.25
CA CYS A 127 5.20 -5.76 -13.01
C CYS A 127 5.98 -6.97 -12.47
N HIS A 128 5.57 -8.21 -12.79
CA HIS A 128 6.34 -9.40 -12.39
C HIS A 128 7.80 -9.35 -12.84
N ASP A 129 8.04 -9.00 -14.10
CA ASP A 129 9.37 -8.92 -14.72
C ASP A 129 9.83 -7.47 -14.97
N LYS A 130 9.28 -6.50 -14.22
CA LYS A 130 9.59 -5.07 -14.33
C LYS A 130 9.95 -4.49 -12.96
N PRO A 131 10.60 -3.31 -12.90
CA PRO A 131 10.83 -2.64 -11.63
C PRO A 131 9.50 -2.19 -11.03
N MET A 132 9.36 -2.40 -9.73
CA MET A 132 8.30 -1.81 -8.92
C MET A 132 8.94 -1.30 -7.62
N ASN A 133 9.16 0.02 -7.59
CA ASN A 133 9.70 0.77 -6.47
C ASN A 133 8.64 1.73 -5.95
N ILE A 134 8.01 1.35 -4.85
CA ILE A 134 6.83 1.98 -4.27
C ILE A 134 7.26 3.00 -3.21
N TYR A 135 6.79 4.23 -3.36
CA TYR A 135 6.80 5.25 -2.32
C TYR A 135 5.45 5.24 -1.61
N GLU A 136 5.41 4.75 -0.37
CA GLU A 136 4.18 4.67 0.42
C GLU A 136 3.91 6.04 1.10
N VAL A 137 2.67 6.54 0.98
CA VAL A 137 2.30 7.91 1.33
C VAL A 137 0.97 7.97 2.09
N HIS A 138 0.99 8.59 3.27
CA HIS A 138 -0.22 9.15 3.87
C HIS A 138 -0.39 10.60 3.40
N LEU A 139 -1.40 10.86 2.56
CA LEU A 139 -1.52 12.14 1.87
C LEU A 139 -1.62 13.34 2.82
N GLY A 140 -2.35 13.20 3.93
CA GLY A 140 -2.57 14.29 4.89
C GLY A 140 -1.37 14.67 5.76
N SER A 141 -0.29 13.89 5.72
CA SER A 141 0.91 14.10 6.56
C SER A 141 2.23 13.99 5.80
N TRP A 142 2.20 13.80 4.47
CA TRP A 142 3.41 13.94 3.66
C TRP A 142 3.92 15.37 3.70
N LYS A 143 3.06 16.32 3.30
CA LYS A 143 3.34 17.75 3.37
C LYS A 143 2.06 18.48 3.77
N ARG A 144 2.20 19.52 4.59
CA ARG A 144 1.09 20.36 5.05
C ARG A 144 1.39 21.84 4.78
N ARG A 145 0.34 22.64 4.64
CA ARG A 145 0.43 24.10 4.59
C ARG A 145 0.77 24.66 5.96
N SER A 146 0.20 24.04 6.99
CA SER A 146 0.43 24.34 8.41
C SER A 146 0.20 23.08 9.24
N ASP A 147 1.07 22.86 10.22
CA ASP A 147 0.90 21.80 11.23
C ASP A 147 -0.01 22.25 12.38
N GLU A 148 -0.26 23.56 12.51
CA GLU A 148 -1.10 24.13 13.58
C GLU A 148 -2.59 24.16 13.19
N GLU A 149 -2.89 24.27 11.89
CA GLU A 149 -4.25 24.31 11.39
C GLU A 149 -4.82 22.90 11.22
N GLU A 150 -6.00 22.65 11.78
CA GLU A 150 -6.69 21.36 11.68
C GLU A 150 -6.91 20.96 10.21
N THR A 151 -7.22 21.94 9.35
CA THR A 151 -7.44 21.80 7.90
C THR A 151 -6.22 22.19 7.07
N GLY A 152 -5.00 22.12 7.63
CA GLY A 152 -3.76 22.52 6.97
C GLY A 152 -3.30 21.61 5.81
N TRP A 153 -4.20 20.83 5.22
CA TRP A 153 -3.91 19.89 4.13
C TRP A 153 -3.79 20.59 2.78
N TYR A 154 -3.10 19.95 1.85
CA TYR A 154 -3.24 20.25 0.44
C TYR A 154 -4.41 19.48 -0.14
N SER A 155 -5.07 20.04 -1.15
CA SER A 155 -5.98 19.24 -1.97
C SER A 155 -5.21 18.25 -2.86
N TYR A 156 -5.90 17.24 -3.41
CA TYR A 156 -5.32 16.30 -4.37
C TYR A 156 -4.70 17.03 -5.57
N ALA A 157 -5.38 18.04 -6.11
CA ALA A 157 -4.90 18.81 -7.25
C ALA A 157 -3.68 19.68 -6.90
N GLU A 158 -3.65 20.25 -5.69
CA GLU A 158 -2.57 21.13 -5.23
C GLU A 158 -1.27 20.37 -4.93
N ILE A 159 -1.38 19.16 -4.38
CA ILE A 159 -0.22 18.35 -4.00
C ILE A 159 0.38 17.58 -5.19
N ALA A 160 -0.40 17.37 -6.25
CA ALA A 160 -0.07 16.50 -7.37
C ALA A 160 1.30 16.81 -7.99
N ASP A 161 1.51 18.04 -8.44
CA ASP A 161 2.73 18.38 -9.19
C ASP A 161 3.98 18.25 -8.32
N GLU A 162 3.89 18.59 -7.02
CA GLU A 162 5.01 18.49 -6.09
C GLU A 162 5.33 17.04 -5.75
N LEU A 163 4.32 16.24 -5.41
CA LEU A 163 4.50 14.82 -5.07
C LEU A 163 5.05 14.04 -6.26
N ILE A 164 4.51 14.27 -7.47
CA ILE A 164 4.96 13.62 -8.71
C ILE A 164 6.42 14.00 -9.01
N ALA A 165 6.77 15.28 -8.91
CA ALA A 165 8.13 15.74 -9.13
C ALA A 165 9.10 15.07 -8.14
N TYR A 166 8.72 14.99 -6.86
CA TYR A 166 9.51 14.35 -5.82
C TYR A 166 9.72 12.86 -6.10
N VAL A 167 8.64 12.09 -6.28
CA VAL A 167 8.66 10.64 -6.55
C VAL A 167 9.56 10.32 -7.75
N LYS A 168 9.41 11.09 -8.84
CA LYS A 168 10.23 10.95 -10.05
C LYS A 168 11.69 11.32 -9.82
N GLU A 169 11.96 12.42 -9.12
CA GLU A 169 13.33 12.85 -8.81
C GLU A 169 14.08 11.79 -8.02
N TYR A 170 13.44 11.14 -7.05
CA TYR A 170 14.05 10.15 -6.17
C TYR A 170 13.95 8.70 -6.68
N GLY A 171 13.54 8.50 -7.95
CA GLY A 171 13.61 7.19 -8.61
C GLY A 171 12.58 6.16 -8.15
N TYR A 172 11.44 6.63 -7.65
CA TYR A 172 10.25 5.79 -7.44
C TYR A 172 9.40 5.80 -8.72
N ASN A 173 8.80 4.66 -9.04
CA ASN A 173 7.91 4.52 -10.21
C ASN A 173 6.49 4.09 -9.84
N PHE A 174 6.21 3.92 -8.54
CA PHE A 174 4.89 3.72 -7.99
C PHE A 174 4.69 4.59 -6.74
N ILE A 175 3.46 5.05 -6.53
CA ILE A 175 2.98 5.60 -5.26
C ILE A 175 1.94 4.62 -4.71
N GLU A 176 2.08 4.24 -3.45
CA GLU A 176 1.02 3.55 -2.71
C GLU A 176 0.42 4.53 -1.71
N PHE A 177 -0.84 4.91 -1.94
CA PHE A 177 -1.57 5.75 -1.00
C PHE A 177 -2.18 4.88 0.09
N MET A 178 -1.94 5.27 1.34
CA MET A 178 -2.77 4.83 2.46
C MET A 178 -4.25 5.13 2.21
N PRO A 179 -5.21 4.46 2.89
CA PRO A 179 -6.59 4.43 2.43
C PRO A 179 -7.19 5.82 2.20
N LEU A 180 -7.71 6.03 1.00
CA LEU A 180 -8.33 7.29 0.58
C LEU A 180 -9.85 7.28 0.68
N SER A 181 -10.48 6.17 1.05
CA SER A 181 -11.91 6.13 1.36
C SER A 181 -12.25 7.01 2.57
N GLU A 182 -13.44 7.58 2.59
CA GLU A 182 -13.85 8.48 3.66
C GLU A 182 -13.92 7.75 5.00
N HIS A 183 -13.34 8.40 6.02
CA HIS A 183 -13.16 7.85 7.36
C HIS A 183 -13.34 8.96 8.42
N PRO A 184 -13.92 8.64 9.59
CA PRO A 184 -14.26 9.62 10.62
C PRO A 184 -13.07 10.21 11.37
N CYS A 185 -11.98 9.46 11.51
CA CYS A 185 -10.90 9.74 12.46
C CYS A 185 -9.53 9.64 11.78
N ASP A 186 -8.76 10.72 11.85
CA ASP A 186 -7.44 10.79 11.21
C ASP A 186 -6.46 9.79 11.81
N GLU A 187 -6.58 9.52 13.12
CA GLU A 187 -5.76 8.56 13.84
C GLU A 187 -6.02 7.10 13.45
N SER A 188 -7.06 6.83 12.65
CA SER A 188 -7.24 5.54 11.99
C SER A 188 -6.38 5.38 10.74
N TRP A 189 -5.75 6.47 10.28
CA TRP A 189 -4.96 6.58 9.06
C TRP A 189 -5.69 6.18 7.78
N GLY A 190 -7.04 6.12 7.84
CA GLY A 190 -7.91 5.68 6.75
C GLY A 190 -8.46 4.26 6.90
N TYR A 191 -7.87 3.42 7.74
CA TYR A 191 -8.21 1.99 7.84
C TYR A 191 -9.58 1.72 8.47
N GLN A 192 -10.22 2.71 9.10
CA GLN A 192 -11.57 2.61 9.63
C GLN A 192 -12.56 3.41 8.78
N SER A 193 -12.89 2.88 7.60
CA SER A 193 -13.75 3.58 6.64
C SER A 193 -15.24 3.59 7.00
N THR A 194 -15.93 4.67 6.63
CA THR A 194 -17.39 4.81 6.63
C THR A 194 -17.97 5.10 5.25
N GLY A 195 -17.19 5.72 4.34
CA GLY A 195 -17.58 6.00 2.95
C GLY A 195 -16.69 5.28 1.95
N PHE A 196 -17.03 4.03 1.62
CA PHE A 196 -16.21 3.15 0.76
C PHE A 196 -16.11 3.58 -0.71
N PHE A 197 -17.06 4.42 -1.15
CA PHE A 197 -17.17 4.94 -2.52
C PHE A 197 -16.90 6.45 -2.59
N ALA A 198 -16.52 7.08 -1.47
CA ALA A 198 -16.19 8.49 -1.42
C ALA A 198 -14.70 8.64 -1.13
N PRO A 199 -13.91 9.26 -2.03
CA PRO A 199 -12.59 9.72 -1.65
C PRO A 199 -12.74 10.74 -0.53
N THR A 200 -11.85 10.69 0.45
CA THR A 200 -11.95 11.54 1.62
C THR A 200 -11.94 13.00 1.21
N SER A 201 -12.92 13.72 1.71
CA SER A 201 -13.18 15.12 1.40
C SER A 201 -12.15 16.07 2.01
N ARG A 202 -11.28 15.58 2.92
CA ARG A 202 -10.15 16.31 3.51
C ARG A 202 -9.26 16.97 2.45
N TYR A 203 -9.11 16.30 1.30
CA TYR A 203 -8.19 16.71 0.24
C TYR A 203 -8.92 17.20 -1.02
N GLY A 204 -10.22 17.51 -0.93
CA GLY A 204 -10.99 18.05 -2.06
C GLY A 204 -12.01 17.07 -2.62
N THR A 205 -12.20 17.09 -3.94
CA THR A 205 -13.30 16.43 -4.64
C THR A 205 -12.84 15.14 -5.36
N PRO A 206 -13.78 14.27 -5.77
CA PRO A 206 -13.49 13.16 -6.67
C PRO A 206 -12.70 13.55 -7.92
N SER A 207 -13.04 14.67 -8.57
CA SER A 207 -12.34 15.14 -9.77
C SER A 207 -10.89 15.54 -9.48
N ASP A 208 -10.62 16.12 -8.31
CA ASP A 208 -9.24 16.46 -7.91
C ASP A 208 -8.37 15.19 -7.75
N LEU A 209 -8.96 14.10 -7.23
CA LEU A 209 -8.26 12.81 -7.14
C LEU A 209 -8.04 12.18 -8.53
N MET A 210 -9.04 12.25 -9.41
CA MET A 210 -8.89 11.79 -10.80
C MET A 210 -7.78 12.58 -11.52
N GLU A 211 -7.67 13.90 -11.31
CA GLU A 211 -6.58 14.72 -11.84
C GLU A 211 -5.22 14.28 -11.31
N LEU A 212 -5.09 14.01 -10.00
CA LEU A 212 -3.85 13.49 -9.41
C LEU A 212 -3.41 12.18 -10.08
N VAL A 213 -4.32 11.21 -10.23
CA VAL A 213 -4.00 9.91 -10.85
C VAL A 213 -3.64 10.07 -12.34
N ASP A 214 -4.41 10.85 -13.09
CA ASP A 214 -4.12 11.14 -14.51
C ASP A 214 -2.75 11.82 -14.69
N LYS A 215 -2.37 12.73 -13.78
CA LYS A 215 -1.03 13.36 -13.77
C LYS A 215 0.08 12.35 -13.43
N CYS A 216 -0.13 11.42 -12.50
CA CYS A 216 0.81 10.33 -12.23
C CYS A 216 1.06 9.50 -13.49
N HIS A 217 0.00 9.08 -14.17
CA HIS A 217 0.08 8.27 -15.39
C HIS A 217 0.80 8.99 -16.52
N LYS A 218 0.53 10.29 -16.74
CA LYS A 218 1.27 11.13 -17.70
C LYS A 218 2.76 11.21 -17.41
N ASN A 219 3.16 11.05 -16.15
CA ASN A 219 4.54 11.08 -15.72
C ASN A 219 5.18 9.69 -15.62
N GLY A 220 4.47 8.63 -15.99
CA GLY A 220 4.96 7.26 -15.96
C GLY A 220 5.03 6.66 -14.55
N ILE A 221 4.22 7.16 -13.63
CA ILE A 221 4.15 6.71 -12.23
C ILE A 221 2.86 5.93 -12.05
N GLY A 222 2.97 4.70 -11.56
CA GLY A 222 1.81 3.90 -11.19
C GLY A 222 1.25 4.27 -9.83
N VAL A 223 -0.05 4.07 -9.62
CA VAL A 223 -0.74 4.44 -8.38
C VAL A 223 -1.48 3.24 -7.79
N ILE A 224 -1.12 2.86 -6.57
CA ILE A 224 -1.77 1.82 -5.78
C ILE A 224 -2.52 2.53 -4.64
N VAL A 225 -3.66 1.97 -4.22
CA VAL A 225 -4.36 2.43 -3.02
C VAL A 225 -4.59 1.27 -2.06
N ASP A 226 -4.46 1.56 -0.78
CA ASP A 226 -4.84 0.62 0.27
C ASP A 226 -6.35 0.44 0.31
N PHE A 227 -6.77 -0.81 0.37
CA PHE A 227 -8.16 -1.21 0.42
C PHE A 227 -8.40 -2.15 1.59
N VAL A 228 -9.46 -1.90 2.38
CA VAL A 228 -9.76 -2.65 3.59
C VAL A 228 -11.02 -3.50 3.39
N PRO A 229 -10.89 -4.78 2.95
CA PRO A 229 -12.03 -5.69 2.78
C PRO A 229 -12.46 -6.39 4.08
N VAL A 230 -11.71 -6.19 5.16
CA VAL A 230 -11.83 -6.97 6.41
C VAL A 230 -12.89 -6.39 7.33
N HIS A 231 -12.86 -5.08 7.56
CA HIS A 231 -13.63 -4.40 8.59
C HIS A 231 -14.00 -2.96 8.22
N PHE A 232 -14.85 -2.35 9.03
CA PHE A 232 -15.35 -0.98 8.88
C PHE A 232 -15.59 -0.32 10.24
N ALA A 233 -15.72 1.02 10.26
CA ALA A 233 -15.87 1.77 11.50
C ALA A 233 -17.19 1.48 12.24
N VAL A 234 -17.19 1.62 13.57
CA VAL A 234 -18.37 1.33 14.44
C VAL A 234 -19.45 2.42 14.39
N ASP A 235 -19.18 3.54 13.74
CA ASP A 235 -20.07 4.69 13.70
C ASP A 235 -21.46 4.35 13.16
N HIS A 236 -22.50 4.66 13.95
CA HIS A 236 -23.89 4.35 13.61
C HIS A 236 -24.43 5.12 12.41
N TYR A 237 -23.82 6.24 12.01
CA TYR A 237 -24.21 6.91 10.76
C TYR A 237 -23.68 6.16 9.52
N GLY A 238 -22.69 5.26 9.68
CA GLY A 238 -22.14 4.43 8.61
C GLY A 238 -22.92 3.12 8.44
N LEU A 239 -22.19 2.00 8.35
CA LEU A 239 -22.75 0.67 8.05
C LEU A 239 -23.25 -0.10 9.30
N THR A 240 -22.87 0.31 10.50
CA THR A 240 -23.24 -0.39 11.74
C THR A 240 -24.75 -0.39 11.95
N GLU A 241 -25.33 -1.58 12.06
CA GLU A 241 -26.78 -1.80 12.23
C GLU A 241 -27.65 -1.04 11.19
N TYR A 242 -27.17 -0.95 9.95
CA TYR A 242 -27.69 -0.05 8.90
C TYR A 242 -29.22 -0.05 8.71
N ASP A 243 -29.87 -1.21 8.79
CA ASP A 243 -31.32 -1.35 8.63
C ASP A 243 -32.06 -1.69 9.93
N GLY A 244 -31.43 -1.40 11.08
CA GLY A 244 -31.88 -1.82 12.41
C GLY A 244 -31.52 -3.27 12.74
N THR A 245 -30.74 -3.94 11.89
CA THR A 245 -30.18 -5.27 12.11
C THR A 245 -28.70 -5.31 11.73
N LYS A 246 -27.98 -6.36 12.16
CA LYS A 246 -26.59 -6.62 11.75
C LYS A 246 -26.54 -7.07 10.28
N LEU A 247 -26.62 -6.10 9.38
CA LEU A 247 -26.71 -6.30 7.93
C LEU A 247 -25.33 -6.59 7.34
N TYR A 248 -24.39 -5.68 7.52
CA TYR A 248 -23.04 -5.74 6.95
C TYR A 248 -22.07 -6.55 7.83
N GLU A 249 -22.25 -6.50 9.13
CA GLU A 249 -21.44 -7.13 10.15
C GLU A 249 -21.92 -8.55 10.53
N TYR A 250 -21.03 -9.32 11.14
CA TYR A 250 -21.41 -10.63 11.71
C TYR A 250 -22.39 -10.45 12.88
N PRO A 251 -23.43 -11.31 12.98
CA PRO A 251 -24.43 -11.20 14.04
C PRO A 251 -23.86 -11.49 15.45
N ASP A 252 -22.87 -12.39 15.54
CA ASP A 252 -22.17 -12.71 16.78
C ASP A 252 -20.99 -11.75 17.00
N ASP A 253 -20.95 -11.10 18.17
CA ASP A 253 -19.90 -10.13 18.49
C ASP A 253 -18.51 -10.77 18.61
N SER A 254 -18.41 -12.08 18.90
CA SER A 254 -17.12 -12.78 18.94
C SER A 254 -16.43 -12.86 17.57
N ALA A 255 -17.19 -12.74 16.47
CA ALA A 255 -16.70 -12.67 15.10
C ALA A 255 -16.91 -11.28 14.48
N GLY A 256 -17.85 -10.49 15.01
CA GLY A 256 -18.22 -9.17 14.51
C GLY A 256 -17.34 -8.04 15.00
N TYR A 257 -16.52 -8.22 16.04
CA TYR A 257 -15.52 -7.24 16.50
C TYR A 257 -14.10 -7.78 16.36
N ASN A 258 -13.16 -6.87 16.08
CA ASN A 258 -11.73 -7.15 16.02
C ASN A 258 -10.92 -6.31 17.04
N GLU A 259 -9.61 -6.55 17.07
CA GLU A 259 -8.68 -5.93 18.02
C GLU A 259 -8.54 -4.41 17.87
N TRP A 260 -8.88 -3.86 16.71
CA TRP A 260 -8.87 -2.42 16.44
C TRP A 260 -10.15 -1.71 16.90
N GLY A 261 -11.08 -2.43 17.55
CA GLY A 261 -12.35 -1.86 18.02
C GLY A 261 -13.34 -1.56 16.89
N SER A 262 -13.17 -2.22 15.73
CA SER A 262 -14.00 -2.02 14.53
C SER A 262 -14.90 -3.23 14.24
N ARG A 263 -15.80 -3.13 13.25
CA ARG A 263 -16.74 -4.20 12.87
C ARG A 263 -16.22 -5.01 11.68
N ASN A 264 -16.21 -6.33 11.79
CA ASN A 264 -15.85 -7.20 10.66
C ASN A 264 -17.02 -7.36 9.69
N PHE A 265 -16.75 -7.28 8.38
CA PHE A 265 -17.72 -7.60 7.34
C PHE A 265 -18.13 -9.06 7.40
N ASN A 266 -19.41 -9.34 7.16
CA ASN A 266 -19.95 -10.68 7.06
C ASN A 266 -19.82 -11.22 5.64
N HIS A 267 -18.67 -11.83 5.32
CA HIS A 267 -18.38 -12.38 3.99
C HIS A 267 -19.30 -13.55 3.59
N SER A 268 -20.20 -14.04 4.47
CA SER A 268 -21.16 -15.09 4.11
C SER A 268 -22.39 -14.59 3.37
N LYS A 269 -22.69 -13.29 3.46
CA LYS A 269 -23.83 -12.67 2.78
C LYS A 269 -23.41 -12.21 1.39
N GLY A 270 -24.21 -12.55 0.38
CA GLY A 270 -23.89 -12.20 -1.00
C GLY A 270 -23.95 -10.69 -1.24
N GLU A 271 -24.95 -10.00 -0.69
CA GLU A 271 -25.08 -8.55 -0.76
C GLU A 271 -23.87 -7.80 -0.16
N VAL A 272 -23.27 -8.34 0.91
CA VAL A 272 -22.07 -7.77 1.54
C VAL A 272 -20.84 -8.03 0.68
N ARG A 273 -20.71 -9.25 0.12
CA ARG A 273 -19.65 -9.55 -0.85
C ARG A 273 -19.75 -8.67 -2.10
N SER A 274 -20.95 -8.44 -2.62
CA SER A 274 -21.18 -7.53 -3.75
C SER A 274 -20.81 -6.09 -3.40
N PHE A 275 -21.13 -5.61 -2.20
CA PHE A 275 -20.69 -4.29 -1.73
C PHE A 275 -19.17 -4.14 -1.76
N ILE A 276 -18.43 -5.08 -1.17
CA ILE A 276 -16.97 -5.01 -1.07
C ILE A 276 -16.31 -5.17 -2.45
N GLN A 277 -16.76 -6.12 -3.27
CA GLN A 277 -16.28 -6.28 -4.65
C GLN A 277 -16.55 -5.04 -5.49
N SER A 278 -17.73 -4.44 -5.30
CA SER A 278 -18.10 -3.20 -5.97
C SER A 278 -17.22 -2.04 -5.54
N ALA A 279 -16.84 -1.94 -4.26
CA ALA A 279 -15.92 -0.90 -3.79
C ALA A 279 -14.50 -1.11 -4.36
N ALA A 280 -14.02 -2.36 -4.41
CA ALA A 280 -12.72 -2.67 -5.01
C ALA A 280 -12.68 -2.34 -6.51
N ASP A 281 -13.70 -2.73 -7.28
CA ASP A 281 -13.80 -2.38 -8.71
C ASP A 281 -13.93 -0.88 -8.91
N TYR A 282 -14.68 -0.18 -8.04
CA TYR A 282 -14.88 1.26 -8.15
C TYR A 282 -13.56 2.05 -8.18
N TRP A 283 -12.62 1.73 -7.29
CA TRP A 283 -11.30 2.39 -7.30
C TRP A 283 -10.51 2.14 -8.58
N LEU A 284 -10.54 0.91 -9.12
CA LEU A 284 -9.84 0.56 -10.35
C LEU A 284 -10.51 1.13 -11.61
N SER A 285 -11.84 1.10 -11.66
CA SER A 285 -12.65 1.46 -12.83
C SER A 285 -12.91 2.97 -12.93
N VAL A 286 -13.17 3.65 -11.82
CA VAL A 286 -13.59 5.06 -11.82
C VAL A 286 -12.41 6.01 -11.65
N TYR A 287 -11.43 5.65 -10.80
CA TYR A 287 -10.25 6.49 -10.55
C TYR A 287 -8.99 6.00 -11.26
N HIS A 288 -9.07 4.90 -12.02
CA HIS A 288 -7.96 4.33 -12.78
C HIS A 288 -6.75 3.89 -11.93
N PHE A 289 -6.92 3.61 -10.63
CA PHE A 289 -5.82 3.06 -9.84
C PHE A 289 -5.23 1.80 -10.50
N ASP A 290 -3.92 1.66 -10.41
CA ASP A 290 -3.14 0.57 -11.01
C ASP A 290 -3.10 -0.68 -10.13
N GLY A 291 -3.53 -0.57 -8.88
CA GLY A 291 -3.60 -1.69 -7.99
C GLY A 291 -4.26 -1.40 -6.66
N LEU A 292 -4.53 -2.48 -5.93
CA LEU A 292 -5.02 -2.46 -4.56
C LEU A 292 -4.03 -3.22 -3.68
N ARG A 293 -3.63 -2.63 -2.56
CA ARG A 293 -3.00 -3.38 -1.47
C ARG A 293 -4.03 -3.64 -0.39
N MET A 294 -4.28 -4.90 -0.09
CA MET A 294 -5.27 -5.30 0.89
C MET A 294 -4.62 -5.59 2.23
N ASP A 295 -5.02 -4.81 3.23
CA ASP A 295 -4.50 -4.90 4.59
C ASP A 295 -5.15 -6.05 5.38
N ALA A 296 -4.39 -6.62 6.32
CA ALA A 296 -4.83 -7.59 7.31
C ALA A 296 -5.52 -8.83 6.74
N ILE A 297 -5.01 -9.39 5.63
CA ILE A 297 -5.62 -10.57 4.99
C ILE A 297 -5.63 -11.79 5.93
N ARG A 298 -4.68 -11.87 6.86
CA ARG A 298 -4.70 -12.86 7.95
C ARG A 298 -6.04 -12.88 8.70
N ASN A 299 -6.67 -11.73 8.91
CA ASN A 299 -7.93 -11.60 9.64
C ASN A 299 -9.16 -12.03 8.83
N MET A 300 -9.00 -12.20 7.52
CA MET A 300 -9.97 -12.89 6.66
C MET A 300 -9.68 -14.38 6.54
N ILE A 301 -8.40 -14.79 6.51
CA ILE A 301 -8.03 -16.21 6.41
C ILE A 301 -8.47 -16.96 7.68
N TYR A 302 -8.18 -16.41 8.85
CA TYR A 302 -8.52 -16.98 10.14
C TYR A 302 -9.51 -16.11 10.89
N TRP A 303 -10.38 -16.71 11.70
CA TRP A 303 -11.37 -15.96 12.47
C TRP A 303 -10.71 -14.95 13.43
N ASN A 304 -10.89 -13.65 13.16
CA ASN A 304 -10.18 -12.54 13.83
C ASN A 304 -8.66 -12.71 13.83
N GLY A 305 -8.11 -13.30 12.77
CA GLY A 305 -6.69 -13.58 12.64
C GLY A 305 -6.19 -14.72 13.52
N ASP A 306 -6.98 -15.32 14.41
CA ASP A 306 -6.47 -16.36 15.31
C ASP A 306 -6.54 -17.75 14.65
N GLU A 307 -5.38 -18.29 14.26
CA GLU A 307 -5.24 -19.65 13.71
C GLU A 307 -5.87 -20.73 14.59
N ARG A 308 -5.88 -20.55 15.92
CA ARG A 308 -6.49 -21.51 16.87
C ARG A 308 -8.01 -21.56 16.74
N ARG A 309 -8.62 -20.49 16.22
CA ARG A 309 -10.06 -20.44 15.90
C ARG A 309 -10.38 -21.06 14.54
N GLY A 310 -9.36 -21.43 13.77
CA GLY A 310 -9.49 -22.07 12.47
C GLY A 310 -9.74 -21.10 11.32
N GLU A 311 -9.71 -21.65 10.11
CA GLU A 311 -9.92 -20.89 8.88
C GLU A 311 -11.37 -20.40 8.73
N ASN A 312 -11.55 -19.15 8.31
CA ASN A 312 -12.81 -18.61 7.83
C ASN A 312 -12.97 -18.94 6.34
N ARG A 313 -13.39 -20.17 6.05
CA ARG A 313 -13.54 -20.70 4.68
C ARG A 313 -14.40 -19.82 3.78
N THR A 314 -15.43 -19.19 4.34
CA THR A 314 -16.30 -18.30 3.60
C THR A 314 -15.56 -17.05 3.13
N ALA A 315 -14.76 -16.43 4.00
CA ALA A 315 -13.94 -15.29 3.64
C ALA A 315 -12.82 -15.68 2.66
N ILE A 316 -12.23 -16.87 2.79
CA ILE A 316 -11.26 -17.40 1.82
C ILE A 316 -11.88 -17.56 0.43
N GLU A 317 -13.07 -18.15 0.32
CA GLU A 317 -13.77 -18.28 -0.97
C GLU A 317 -14.17 -16.90 -1.53
N PHE A 318 -14.51 -15.95 -0.67
CA PHE A 318 -14.74 -14.56 -1.07
C PHE A 318 -13.47 -13.91 -1.64
N ILE A 319 -12.30 -14.03 -0.98
CA ILE A 319 -11.03 -13.50 -1.49
C ILE A 319 -10.74 -14.04 -2.89
N LYS A 320 -10.87 -15.36 -3.07
CA LYS A 320 -10.65 -16.02 -4.36
C LYS A 320 -11.60 -15.48 -5.44
N ALA A 321 -12.89 -15.35 -5.11
CA ALA A 321 -13.89 -14.83 -6.04
C ALA A 321 -13.63 -13.37 -6.41
N MET A 322 -13.33 -12.53 -5.42
CA MET A 322 -13.01 -11.12 -5.61
C MET A 322 -11.76 -10.96 -6.49
N ASN A 323 -10.63 -11.58 -6.13
CA ASN A 323 -9.38 -11.46 -6.88
C ASN A 323 -9.54 -11.98 -8.32
N CYS A 324 -10.20 -13.12 -8.52
CA CYS A 324 -10.49 -13.64 -9.86
C CYS A 324 -11.35 -12.66 -10.67
N GLY A 325 -12.41 -12.11 -10.06
CA GLY A 325 -13.29 -11.16 -10.71
C GLY A 325 -12.63 -9.81 -11.02
N LEU A 326 -11.75 -9.31 -10.15
CA LEU A 326 -10.96 -8.11 -10.40
C LEU A 326 -9.98 -8.35 -11.55
N LYS A 327 -9.22 -9.46 -11.54
CA LYS A 327 -8.28 -9.77 -12.64
C LYS A 327 -8.97 -10.05 -13.97
N ALA A 328 -10.22 -10.53 -13.98
CA ALA A 328 -11.00 -10.69 -15.20
C ALA A 328 -11.39 -9.34 -15.84
N ARG A 329 -11.54 -8.28 -15.03
CA ARG A 329 -11.91 -6.93 -15.46
C ARG A 329 -10.68 -6.05 -15.72
N HIS A 330 -9.69 -6.18 -14.85
CA HIS A 330 -8.47 -5.38 -14.78
C HIS A 330 -7.24 -6.30 -14.77
N SER A 331 -7.00 -6.98 -15.88
CA SER A 331 -5.97 -8.03 -15.97
C SER A 331 -4.55 -7.56 -15.64
N SER A 332 -4.27 -6.28 -15.90
CA SER A 332 -2.98 -5.65 -15.64
C SER A 332 -2.84 -5.03 -14.24
N ALA A 333 -3.92 -4.95 -13.44
CA ALA A 333 -3.86 -4.32 -12.14
C ALA A 333 -3.09 -5.19 -11.14
N VAL A 334 -2.36 -4.54 -10.22
CA VAL A 334 -1.62 -5.18 -9.13
C VAL A 334 -2.56 -5.42 -7.96
N ILE A 335 -2.73 -6.67 -7.54
CA ILE A 335 -3.50 -7.00 -6.33
C ILE A 335 -2.53 -7.58 -5.30
N ALA A 336 -2.20 -6.82 -4.26
CA ALA A 336 -1.23 -7.18 -3.24
C ALA A 336 -1.89 -7.48 -1.88
N ALA A 337 -1.29 -8.37 -1.10
CA ALA A 337 -1.73 -8.71 0.25
C ALA A 337 -0.69 -8.35 1.32
N GLU A 338 -1.13 -7.74 2.41
CA GLU A 338 -0.48 -7.91 3.71
C GLU A 338 -1.08 -9.15 4.39
N ASP A 339 -0.27 -10.19 4.58
CA ASP A 339 -0.65 -11.41 5.28
C ASP A 339 0.49 -11.85 6.21
N SER A 340 0.32 -11.61 7.49
CA SER A 340 1.22 -12.00 8.57
C SER A 340 1.16 -13.49 8.97
N SER A 341 0.45 -14.33 8.22
CA SER A 341 0.38 -15.78 8.48
C SER A 341 1.30 -16.61 7.58
N ALA A 342 1.43 -17.90 7.93
CA ALA A 342 2.09 -18.91 7.11
C ALA A 342 1.15 -19.57 6.08
N TYR A 343 0.01 -18.95 5.76
CA TYR A 343 -0.93 -19.50 4.78
C TYR A 343 -0.24 -19.68 3.42
N PRO A 344 -0.30 -20.87 2.80
CA PRO A 344 0.46 -21.14 1.60
C PRO A 344 -0.25 -20.62 0.34
N ARG A 345 0.55 -20.28 -0.68
CA ARG A 345 0.09 -19.96 -2.05
C ARG A 345 -0.82 -18.72 -2.09
N VAL A 346 -0.54 -17.71 -1.27
CA VAL A 346 -1.27 -16.44 -1.26
C VAL A 346 -1.22 -15.79 -2.66
N THR A 347 -0.06 -15.83 -3.29
CA THR A 347 0.22 -15.19 -4.60
C THR A 347 0.11 -16.14 -5.80
N ALA A 348 -0.40 -17.36 -5.58
CA ALA A 348 -0.66 -18.29 -6.67
C ALA A 348 -2.06 -18.05 -7.27
N PRO A 349 -2.27 -18.35 -8.56
CA PRO A 349 -3.59 -18.27 -9.17
C PRO A 349 -4.62 -19.18 -8.46
N VAL A 350 -5.89 -18.74 -8.45
CA VAL A 350 -6.99 -19.47 -7.80
C VAL A 350 -7.15 -20.89 -8.35
N TYR A 351 -7.01 -21.09 -9.67
CA TYR A 351 -7.09 -22.41 -10.30
C TYR A 351 -5.96 -23.36 -9.88
N ALA A 352 -4.84 -22.84 -9.35
CA ALA A 352 -3.72 -23.60 -8.81
C ALA A 352 -3.84 -23.79 -7.28
N GLY A 353 -4.98 -23.41 -6.69
CA GLY A 353 -5.25 -23.52 -5.26
C GLY A 353 -4.69 -22.38 -4.42
N GLY A 354 -4.35 -21.24 -5.02
CA GLY A 354 -3.96 -20.03 -4.31
C GLY A 354 -5.10 -19.07 -3.99
N LEU A 355 -4.76 -17.92 -3.40
CA LEU A 355 -5.72 -16.84 -3.10
C LEU A 355 -5.87 -15.82 -4.24
N GLY A 356 -5.01 -15.87 -5.26
CA GLY A 356 -5.12 -15.03 -6.45
C GLY A 356 -4.55 -13.61 -6.31
N PHE A 357 -3.74 -13.34 -5.29
CA PHE A 357 -2.94 -12.12 -5.23
C PHE A 357 -1.77 -12.18 -6.23
N ASP A 358 -1.31 -11.04 -6.70
CA ASP A 358 -0.09 -10.91 -7.51
C ASP A 358 1.16 -10.83 -6.60
N TYR A 359 1.03 -10.21 -5.42
CA TYR A 359 2.11 -10.06 -4.45
C TYR A 359 1.67 -10.24 -3.00
N LYS A 360 2.62 -10.57 -2.13
CA LYS A 360 2.51 -10.61 -0.68
C LYS A 360 3.63 -9.77 -0.07
N TRP A 361 3.36 -9.02 0.99
CA TRP A 361 4.40 -8.38 1.79
C TRP A 361 5.25 -9.43 2.52
N ASP A 362 6.57 -9.36 2.40
CA ASP A 362 7.50 -10.22 3.14
C ASP A 362 7.78 -9.67 4.54
N LEU A 363 6.82 -9.87 5.44
CA LEU A 363 6.95 -9.45 6.83
C LEU A 363 8.05 -10.22 7.58
N GLY A 364 8.35 -11.46 7.15
CA GLY A 364 9.44 -12.24 7.71
C GLY A 364 10.80 -11.61 7.41
N TRP A 365 11.05 -11.27 6.14
CA TRP A 365 12.25 -10.51 5.73
C TRP A 365 12.34 -9.18 6.47
N MET A 366 11.24 -8.43 6.58
CA MET A 366 11.20 -7.14 7.26
C MET A 366 11.66 -7.26 8.72
N HIS A 367 11.04 -8.17 9.48
CA HIS A 367 11.37 -8.38 10.89
C HIS A 367 12.82 -8.84 11.08
N ASP A 368 13.26 -9.86 10.33
CA ASP A 368 14.62 -10.39 10.46
C ASP A 368 15.68 -9.35 10.08
N THR A 369 15.42 -8.54 9.06
CA THR A 369 16.33 -7.47 8.62
C THR A 369 16.42 -6.38 9.67
N LEU A 370 15.29 -5.84 10.13
CA LEU A 370 15.31 -4.75 11.12
C LEU A 370 15.93 -5.20 12.45
N GLU A 371 15.60 -6.40 12.95
CA GLU A 371 16.22 -6.94 14.16
C GLU A 371 17.74 -7.12 14.02
N TYR A 372 18.21 -7.60 12.86
CA TYR A 372 19.64 -7.73 12.60
C TYR A 372 20.37 -6.38 12.69
N PHE A 373 19.82 -5.34 12.05
CA PHE A 373 20.46 -4.01 12.06
C PHE A 373 20.32 -3.28 13.39
N GLN A 374 19.28 -3.58 14.19
CA GLN A 374 19.14 -3.10 15.58
C GLN A 374 20.20 -3.68 16.52
N SER A 375 20.62 -4.93 16.27
CA SER A 375 21.60 -5.62 17.11
C SER A 375 22.95 -4.87 17.12
N ALA A 376 23.60 -4.88 18.28
CA ALA A 376 24.97 -4.35 18.38
C ALA A 376 25.91 -5.19 17.50
N PRO A 377 26.94 -4.59 16.87
CA PRO A 377 27.81 -5.27 15.91
C PRO A 377 28.40 -6.60 16.42
N MET A 378 28.77 -6.65 17.70
CA MET A 378 29.30 -7.85 18.36
C MET A 378 28.33 -9.05 18.42
N TYR A 379 27.03 -8.83 18.21
CA TYR A 379 26.02 -9.90 18.16
C TYR A 379 25.64 -10.31 16.74
N ARG A 380 26.08 -9.57 15.70
CA ARG A 380 25.68 -9.84 14.31
C ARG A 380 26.19 -11.17 13.77
N SER A 381 27.32 -11.69 14.26
CA SER A 381 27.77 -13.03 13.89
C SER A 381 26.86 -14.13 14.44
N ARG A 382 26.32 -13.96 15.66
CA ARG A 382 25.30 -14.84 16.23
C ARG A 382 24.01 -14.79 15.41
N ASP A 383 23.61 -13.59 15.00
CA ASP A 383 22.35 -13.34 14.29
C ASP A 383 22.49 -13.40 12.76
N TYR A 384 23.65 -13.86 12.26
CA TYR A 384 24.05 -13.81 10.84
C TYR A 384 23.00 -14.39 9.89
N HIS A 385 22.34 -15.47 10.31
CA HIS A 385 21.40 -16.18 9.45
C HIS A 385 20.04 -15.49 9.28
N LYS A 386 19.74 -14.44 10.06
CA LYS A 386 18.52 -13.62 9.86
C LYS A 386 18.45 -13.09 8.43
N LEU A 387 19.55 -12.54 7.91
CA LEU A 387 19.58 -11.99 6.55
C LEU A 387 19.61 -13.03 5.42
N THR A 388 19.80 -14.32 5.75
CA THR A 388 19.81 -15.42 4.76
C THR A 388 18.51 -16.23 4.77
N PHE A 389 17.72 -16.11 5.84
CA PHE A 389 16.59 -16.99 6.11
C PHE A 389 15.43 -16.77 5.13
N SER A 390 15.15 -15.52 4.75
CA SER A 390 14.11 -15.15 3.77
C SER A 390 14.25 -15.92 2.45
N MET A 391 15.48 -16.11 1.97
CA MET A 391 15.75 -16.82 0.73
C MET A 391 15.41 -18.32 0.77
N LEU A 392 15.21 -18.92 1.95
CA LEU A 392 14.76 -20.31 2.08
C LEU A 392 13.30 -20.49 1.64
N TYR A 393 12.47 -19.47 1.84
CA TYR A 393 11.05 -19.51 1.48
C TYR A 393 10.67 -18.51 0.37
N PHE A 394 11.60 -17.67 -0.08
CA PHE A 394 11.34 -16.59 -1.04
C PHE A 394 10.56 -17.07 -2.28
N TYR A 395 10.89 -18.24 -2.84
CA TYR A 395 10.25 -18.76 -4.05
C TYR A 395 8.86 -19.38 -3.83
N ASN A 396 8.35 -19.39 -2.59
CA ASN A 396 6.99 -19.86 -2.31
C ASN A 396 5.93 -18.82 -2.68
N GLU A 397 6.30 -17.54 -2.72
CA GLU A 397 5.39 -16.43 -3.01
C GLU A 397 6.09 -15.37 -3.86
N LYS A 398 5.30 -14.43 -4.36
CA LYS A 398 5.82 -13.23 -5.02
C LYS A 398 5.86 -12.08 -4.04
N PHE A 399 7.06 -11.72 -3.58
CA PHE A 399 7.21 -10.79 -2.47
C PHE A 399 7.42 -9.33 -2.89
N ILE A 400 6.76 -8.43 -2.16
CA ILE A 400 7.18 -7.04 -1.96
C ILE A 400 7.95 -7.02 -0.63
N LEU A 401 9.08 -6.33 -0.57
CA LEU A 401 9.88 -6.12 0.63
C LEU A 401 9.47 -4.77 1.27
N PRO A 402 8.69 -4.78 2.37
CA PRO A 402 8.14 -3.54 2.91
C PRO A 402 9.02 -2.98 4.04
N LEU A 403 9.32 -1.68 3.95
CA LEU A 403 9.62 -0.83 5.10
C LEU A 403 8.51 0.21 5.20
N SER A 404 7.36 -0.20 5.73
CA SER A 404 6.11 0.54 5.69
C SER A 404 5.90 1.48 6.88
N HIS A 405 4.80 2.23 6.85
CA HIS A 405 4.34 3.13 7.91
C HIS A 405 4.26 2.47 9.29
N ASP A 406 3.81 1.21 9.36
CA ASP A 406 3.67 0.45 10.60
C ASP A 406 5.00 0.23 11.33
N GLU A 407 6.12 0.28 10.61
CA GLU A 407 7.43 0.03 11.18
C GLU A 407 8.10 1.27 11.76
N VAL A 408 7.49 2.45 11.63
CA VAL A 408 8.08 3.73 12.06
C VAL A 408 7.19 4.52 13.03
N VAL A 409 6.36 3.81 13.79
CA VAL A 409 5.37 4.34 14.75
C VAL A 409 5.36 3.56 16.07
N HIS A 410 4.53 4.00 17.02
CA HIS A 410 4.19 3.28 18.26
C HIS A 410 5.40 2.85 19.11
N GLY A 411 6.45 3.68 19.16
CA GLY A 411 7.66 3.40 19.94
C GLY A 411 8.63 2.43 19.24
N LYS A 412 8.37 2.03 18.00
CA LYS A 412 9.27 1.15 17.23
C LYS A 412 10.50 1.90 16.69
N ALA A 413 10.53 3.23 16.75
CA ALA A 413 11.49 4.14 16.12
C ALA A 413 11.48 4.09 14.57
N THR A 414 12.04 5.11 13.92
CA THR A 414 12.21 5.12 12.45
C THR A 414 13.27 4.12 11.98
N VAL A 415 13.29 3.73 10.71
CA VAL A 415 14.33 2.85 10.14
C VAL A 415 15.73 3.36 10.47
N ALA A 416 15.99 4.66 10.30
CA ALA A 416 17.27 5.26 10.64
C ALA A 416 17.58 5.14 12.15
N GLN A 417 16.60 5.39 13.03
CA GLN A 417 16.79 5.26 14.48
C GLN A 417 16.95 3.82 14.97
N LYS A 418 16.44 2.83 14.23
CA LYS A 418 16.65 1.40 14.52
C LYS A 418 18.11 0.99 14.35
N MET A 419 18.91 1.70 13.56
CA MET A 419 20.33 1.36 13.41
C MET A 419 21.08 1.53 14.74
N ASN A 420 22.01 0.60 15.02
CA ASN A 420 22.75 0.58 16.27
C ASN A 420 23.72 1.79 16.38
N GLY A 421 23.98 2.27 17.60
CA GLY A 421 24.98 3.32 17.85
C GLY A 421 24.42 4.74 17.93
N GLN A 422 25.33 5.71 17.96
CA GLN A 422 25.03 7.14 18.03
C GLN A 422 24.64 7.71 16.67
N TYR A 423 24.05 8.90 16.67
CA TYR A 423 23.50 9.56 15.47
C TYR A 423 24.33 9.39 14.17
N PRO A 424 25.63 9.75 14.09
CA PRO A 424 26.40 9.59 12.84
C PRO A 424 26.68 8.13 12.47
N GLU A 425 26.74 7.23 13.45
CA GLU A 425 27.02 5.79 13.26
C GLU A 425 25.83 5.07 12.60
N LYS A 426 24.62 5.65 12.68
CA LYS A 426 23.39 5.08 12.12
C LYS A 426 23.34 5.14 10.60
N PHE A 427 23.84 6.21 9.99
CA PHE A 427 23.76 6.45 8.54
C PHE A 427 24.49 5.41 7.68
N PRO A 428 25.74 5.01 7.94
CA PRO A 428 26.39 3.99 7.11
C PRO A 428 25.63 2.66 7.15
N GLN A 429 25.12 2.27 8.33
CA GLN A 429 24.29 1.06 8.48
C GLN A 429 22.98 1.16 7.71
N ALA A 430 22.28 2.30 7.78
CA ALA A 430 21.06 2.52 7.02
C ALA A 430 21.33 2.45 5.50
N ARG A 431 22.41 3.06 5.00
CA ARG A 431 22.77 2.98 3.57
C ARG A 431 23.04 1.53 3.15
N ALA A 432 23.76 0.78 3.97
CA ALA A 432 24.05 -0.63 3.73
C ALA A 432 22.76 -1.49 3.74
N LEU A 433 21.82 -1.22 4.65
CA LEU A 433 20.49 -1.85 4.69
C LEU A 433 19.71 -1.60 3.40
N TYR A 434 19.61 -0.35 2.96
CA TYR A 434 18.86 -0.04 1.74
C TYR A 434 19.50 -0.65 0.49
N MET A 435 20.84 -0.66 0.40
CA MET A 435 21.53 -1.36 -0.69
C MET A 435 21.26 -2.88 -0.65
N TYR A 436 21.19 -3.48 0.54
CA TYR A 436 20.79 -4.88 0.71
C TYR A 436 19.35 -5.11 0.28
N MET A 437 18.41 -4.25 0.68
CA MET A 437 17.01 -4.32 0.25
C MET A 437 16.89 -4.28 -1.28
N ILE A 438 17.67 -3.43 -1.97
CA ILE A 438 17.67 -3.35 -3.43
C ILE A 438 18.28 -4.59 -4.09
N ALA A 439 19.39 -5.10 -3.55
CA ALA A 439 20.03 -6.32 -4.09
C ALA A 439 19.21 -7.59 -3.84
N HIS A 440 18.48 -7.67 -2.73
CA HIS A 440 17.63 -8.80 -2.37
C HIS A 440 16.50 -8.99 -3.41
N PRO A 441 16.13 -10.23 -3.80
CA PRO A 441 14.95 -10.48 -4.63
C PRO A 441 13.65 -9.94 -4.03
N GLY A 442 12.73 -9.48 -4.89
CA GLY A 442 11.39 -8.97 -4.52
C GLY A 442 11.21 -7.49 -4.87
N LYS A 443 9.96 -7.04 -4.97
CA LYS A 443 9.63 -5.63 -5.25
C LYS A 443 9.88 -4.75 -4.02
N LYS A 444 9.95 -3.43 -4.17
CA LYS A 444 10.44 -2.53 -3.12
C LYS A 444 9.33 -1.60 -2.64
N LEU A 445 9.20 -1.42 -1.33
CA LEU A 445 8.32 -0.42 -0.73
C LEU A 445 9.03 0.31 0.41
N ASN A 446 9.00 1.64 0.35
CA ASN A 446 9.57 2.50 1.38
C ASN A 446 8.58 3.60 1.75
N PHE A 447 8.33 3.75 3.05
CA PHE A 447 7.45 4.80 3.55
C PHE A 447 8.15 6.16 3.60
N MET A 448 7.38 7.19 3.25
CA MET A 448 7.79 8.60 3.29
C MET A 448 8.49 8.99 4.60
N GLY A 449 9.56 9.78 4.47
CA GLY A 449 10.44 10.19 5.57
C GLY A 449 11.68 9.30 5.70
N SER A 450 11.57 8.01 5.33
CA SER A 450 12.67 7.06 5.48
C SER A 450 13.80 7.30 4.46
N GLU A 451 13.48 7.83 3.28
CA GLU A 451 14.42 8.15 2.19
C GLU A 451 15.41 9.25 2.54
N PHE A 452 15.10 10.11 3.51
CA PHE A 452 16.04 11.12 4.05
C PHE A 452 16.43 10.84 5.51
N ALA A 453 16.20 9.59 5.96
CA ALA A 453 16.53 9.13 7.30
C ALA A 453 15.91 10.00 8.42
N GLN A 454 14.60 10.29 8.32
CA GLN A 454 13.88 10.97 9.39
C GLN A 454 14.12 10.28 10.74
N LEU A 455 14.28 11.07 11.81
CA LEU A 455 14.60 10.54 13.14
C LEU A 455 13.36 10.37 14.02
N ARG A 456 12.39 11.27 13.86
CA ARG A 456 11.13 11.19 14.60
C ARG A 456 10.23 10.15 13.96
N GLU A 457 9.60 9.33 14.79
CA GLU A 457 8.50 8.46 14.34
C GLU A 457 7.46 9.25 13.56
N TRP A 458 6.81 8.59 12.61
CA TRP A 458 5.73 9.21 11.87
C TRP A 458 4.60 9.64 12.82
N ASP A 459 3.97 10.76 12.49
CA ASP A 459 2.86 11.36 13.23
C ASP A 459 1.91 11.94 12.20
N GLU A 460 0.72 11.39 12.10
CA GLU A 460 -0.28 11.76 11.11
C GLU A 460 -0.77 13.21 11.23
N LYS A 461 -0.52 13.87 12.37
CA LYS A 461 -1.01 15.22 12.67
C LYS A 461 -0.15 16.32 12.06
N ARG A 462 1.07 16.00 11.60
CA ARG A 462 2.05 16.95 11.07
C ARG A 462 2.70 16.42 9.81
N GLN A 463 3.30 17.31 9.03
CA GLN A 463 4.10 16.92 7.88
C GLN A 463 5.35 16.11 8.26
N GLN A 464 5.97 15.50 7.26
CA GLN A 464 7.32 14.96 7.40
C GLN A 464 8.32 16.07 7.75
N ASP A 465 9.40 15.72 8.43
CA ASP A 465 10.38 16.68 8.97
C ASP A 465 11.32 17.19 7.85
N TRP A 466 10.78 17.83 6.81
CA TRP A 466 11.50 18.32 5.62
C TRP A 466 12.71 19.20 5.95
N ASP A 467 12.65 19.92 7.06
CA ASP A 467 13.74 20.75 7.58
C ASP A 467 15.02 19.97 7.90
N MET A 468 14.92 18.64 8.06
CA MET A 468 16.07 17.76 8.25
C MET A 468 17.03 17.76 7.05
N LEU A 469 16.53 18.09 5.85
CA LEU A 469 17.36 18.21 4.65
C LEU A 469 18.34 19.38 4.68
N LYS A 470 18.22 20.30 5.65
CA LYS A 470 19.21 21.35 5.91
C LYS A 470 20.51 20.79 6.53
N TYR A 471 20.48 19.56 7.03
CA TYR A 471 21.63 18.91 7.67
C TYR A 471 22.35 17.98 6.68
N PRO A 472 23.67 18.12 6.48
CA PRO A 472 24.41 17.41 5.43
C PRO A 472 24.28 15.87 5.45
N LEU A 473 24.18 15.25 6.63
CA LEU A 473 24.04 13.79 6.73
C LEU A 473 22.72 13.29 6.12
N HIS A 474 21.61 14.00 6.34
CA HIS A 474 20.31 13.66 5.78
C HIS A 474 20.23 13.93 4.27
N ASP A 475 20.74 15.08 3.83
CA ASP A 475 20.80 15.43 2.41
C ASP A 475 21.64 14.40 1.62
N SER A 476 22.85 14.10 2.10
CA SER A 476 23.73 13.10 1.47
C SER A 476 23.15 11.67 1.50
N PHE A 477 22.37 11.34 2.54
CA PHE A 477 21.65 10.06 2.60
C PHE A 477 20.53 10.00 1.55
N ARG A 478 19.77 11.08 1.39
CA ARG A 478 18.72 11.17 0.36
C ARG A 478 19.30 11.06 -1.05
N GLU A 479 20.45 11.68 -1.32
CA GLU A 479 21.15 11.52 -2.59
C GLU A 479 21.66 10.09 -2.81
N PHE A 480 22.07 9.39 -1.74
CA PHE A 480 22.38 7.96 -1.82
C PHE A 480 21.15 7.13 -2.23
N ILE A 481 19.99 7.37 -1.60
CA ILE A 481 18.74 6.68 -1.96
C ILE A 481 18.36 6.96 -3.42
N LYS A 482 18.49 8.21 -3.88
CA LYS A 482 18.28 8.60 -5.28
C LYS A 482 19.15 7.81 -6.25
N ALA A 483 20.45 7.74 -5.99
CA ALA A 483 21.40 7.00 -6.82
C ALA A 483 21.09 5.50 -6.82
N LEU A 484 20.76 4.95 -5.65
CA LEU A 484 20.43 3.54 -5.48
C LEU A 484 19.12 3.16 -6.19
N ASN A 485 18.08 3.99 -6.08
CA ASN A 485 16.81 3.79 -6.79
C ASN A 485 16.99 3.87 -8.31
N LYS A 486 17.84 4.79 -8.80
CA LYS A 486 18.19 4.84 -10.22
C LYS A 486 18.81 3.53 -10.71
N ILE A 487 19.76 2.97 -9.96
CA ILE A 487 20.36 1.67 -10.26
C ILE A 487 19.28 0.58 -10.28
N TYR A 488 18.36 0.59 -9.32
CA TYR A 488 17.24 -0.34 -9.35
C TYR A 488 16.46 -0.21 -10.65
N LEU A 489 16.09 0.98 -11.11
CA LEU A 489 15.31 1.14 -12.35
C LEU A 489 16.07 0.76 -13.63
N GLU A 490 17.39 0.98 -13.68
CA GLU A 490 18.20 0.81 -14.90
C GLU A 490 18.67 -0.62 -15.15
N HIS A 491 18.80 -1.46 -14.12
CA HIS A 491 19.42 -2.79 -14.25
C HIS A 491 18.41 -3.94 -14.08
N SER A 492 18.10 -4.61 -15.19
CA SER A 492 17.09 -5.68 -15.27
C SER A 492 17.36 -6.90 -14.39
N ALA A 493 18.63 -7.17 -14.03
CA ALA A 493 19.00 -8.20 -13.06
C ALA A 493 18.31 -8.03 -11.69
N LEU A 494 17.91 -6.80 -11.33
CA LEU A 494 17.22 -6.50 -10.08
C LEU A 494 15.69 -6.71 -10.17
N HIS A 495 15.14 -7.13 -11.32
CA HIS A 495 13.69 -7.26 -11.55
C HIS A 495 13.20 -8.68 -11.78
N TYR A 496 14.06 -9.57 -12.29
CA TYR A 496 13.72 -10.98 -12.54
C TYR A 496 13.82 -11.81 -11.26
N ASP A 497 12.96 -11.51 -10.29
CA ASP A 497 13.07 -11.99 -8.92
C ASP A 497 12.75 -13.48 -8.74
N HIS A 498 11.84 -14.04 -9.54
CA HIS A 498 11.22 -15.34 -9.26
C HIS A 498 11.82 -16.53 -10.02
N ASP A 499 12.83 -16.31 -10.86
CA ASP A 499 13.64 -17.40 -11.41
C ASP A 499 14.79 -17.70 -10.44
N PRO A 500 14.85 -18.90 -9.82
CA PRO A 500 15.91 -19.25 -8.88
C PRO A 500 17.33 -19.21 -9.46
N THR A 501 17.46 -19.25 -10.79
CA THR A 501 18.76 -19.17 -11.46
C THR A 501 19.31 -17.73 -11.52
N ASN A 502 18.45 -16.73 -11.28
CA ASN A 502 18.81 -15.30 -11.31
C ASN A 502 19.31 -14.76 -9.97
N PHE A 503 19.38 -15.59 -8.93
CA PHE A 503 19.95 -15.22 -7.63
C PHE A 503 21.02 -16.21 -7.22
N GLU A 504 22.11 -15.70 -6.63
CA GLU A 504 23.16 -16.51 -6.04
C GLU A 504 23.74 -15.81 -4.81
N TRP A 505 23.88 -16.56 -3.72
CA TRP A 505 24.80 -16.19 -2.64
C TRP A 505 26.23 -16.44 -3.09
N SER A 506 26.92 -15.41 -3.58
CA SER A 506 28.35 -15.52 -3.92
C SER A 506 29.23 -15.63 -2.67
N ASP A 507 28.74 -15.13 -1.52
CA ASP A 507 29.26 -15.42 -0.18
C ASP A 507 28.15 -15.26 0.85
N CYS A 508 27.89 -16.32 1.62
CA CYS A 508 27.01 -16.29 2.79
C CYS A 508 27.56 -17.18 3.91
N ASN A 509 28.88 -17.38 3.96
CA ASN A 509 29.55 -18.25 4.94
C ASN A 509 30.57 -17.49 5.81
N ALA A 510 30.76 -16.20 5.57
CA ALA A 510 31.68 -15.34 6.31
C ALA A 510 31.09 -14.84 7.64
N ILE A 511 30.57 -15.77 8.45
CA ILE A 511 29.77 -15.52 9.67
C ILE A 511 30.49 -14.56 10.64
N GLU A 512 31.73 -14.90 11.03
CA GLU A 512 32.52 -14.09 11.98
C GLU A 512 32.88 -12.70 11.45
N ARG A 513 32.84 -12.51 10.12
CA ARG A 513 33.15 -11.24 9.47
C ARG A 513 31.90 -10.42 9.17
N CYS A 514 30.71 -11.00 9.30
CA CYS A 514 29.44 -10.42 8.88
C CYS A 514 29.47 -9.91 7.43
N ILE A 515 30.11 -10.69 6.54
CA ILE A 515 30.17 -10.38 5.10
C ILE A 515 29.12 -11.20 4.35
N TYR A 516 28.49 -10.55 3.39
CA TYR A 516 27.54 -11.16 2.46
C TYR A 516 27.85 -10.68 1.05
N ALA A 517 27.71 -11.56 0.06
CA ALA A 517 27.76 -11.18 -1.35
C ALA A 517 26.57 -11.79 -2.09
N ILE A 518 25.75 -10.92 -2.68
CA ILE A 518 24.57 -11.26 -3.46
C ILE A 518 24.88 -11.01 -4.93
N ARG A 519 24.66 -12.01 -5.78
CA ARG A 519 24.70 -11.87 -7.23
C ARG A 519 23.29 -12.04 -7.81
N ARG A 520 22.86 -11.05 -8.56
CA ARG A 520 21.62 -11.02 -9.34
C ARG A 520 21.96 -11.11 -10.81
N LYS A 521 21.32 -12.00 -11.56
CA LYS A 521 21.72 -12.31 -12.94
C LYS A 521 20.68 -11.88 -13.95
N SER A 522 21.16 -11.48 -15.12
CA SER A 522 20.31 -11.21 -16.29
C SER A 522 21.07 -11.42 -17.59
N ALA A 523 20.36 -11.37 -18.71
CA ALA A 523 20.99 -11.41 -20.03
C ALA A 523 21.82 -10.14 -20.35
N GLU A 524 21.53 -9.02 -19.70
CA GLU A 524 22.16 -7.71 -19.97
C GLU A 524 23.41 -7.46 -19.10
N GLY A 525 23.59 -8.26 -18.05
CA GLY A 525 24.67 -8.13 -17.08
C GLY A 525 24.21 -8.57 -15.69
N ASP A 526 25.18 -8.97 -14.85
CA ASP A 526 24.88 -9.36 -13.47
C ASP A 526 25.14 -8.19 -12.53
N ILE A 527 24.38 -8.09 -11.45
CA ILE A 527 24.66 -7.17 -10.35
C ILE A 527 25.25 -7.96 -9.19
N LEU A 528 26.44 -7.58 -8.75
CA LEU A 528 27.09 -8.11 -7.54
C LEU A 528 27.09 -7.04 -6.46
N ALA A 529 26.41 -7.30 -5.35
CA ALA A 529 26.46 -6.45 -4.16
C ALA A 529 27.21 -7.18 -3.04
N VAL A 530 28.26 -6.55 -2.51
CA VAL A 530 29.08 -7.07 -1.41
C VAL A 530 28.93 -6.18 -0.20
N PHE A 531 28.64 -6.78 0.95
CA PHE A 531 28.33 -6.08 2.19
C PHE A 531 29.29 -6.44 3.30
N ASN A 532 29.69 -5.45 4.09
CA ASN A 532 30.30 -5.61 5.38
C ASN A 532 29.38 -5.00 6.44
N PHE A 533 28.68 -5.84 7.18
CA PHE A 533 27.80 -5.38 8.26
C PHE A 533 28.47 -5.40 9.65
N SER A 534 29.79 -5.65 9.72
CA SER A 534 30.57 -5.50 10.95
C SER A 534 31.08 -4.07 11.15
N ASP A 535 31.55 -3.79 12.37
CA ASP A 535 32.30 -2.58 12.74
C ASP A 535 33.79 -2.65 12.37
N TRP A 536 34.24 -3.73 11.72
CA TRP A 536 35.64 -3.95 11.35
C TRP A 536 35.89 -3.68 9.87
N PHE A 537 37.03 -3.07 9.58
CA PHE A 537 37.51 -2.91 8.21
C PHE A 537 37.94 -4.27 7.63
N GLN A 538 37.46 -4.61 6.44
CA GLN A 538 37.73 -5.89 5.79
C GLN A 538 38.77 -5.70 4.68
N SER A 539 40.04 -5.93 4.99
CA SER A 539 41.12 -5.81 4.00
C SER A 539 41.18 -7.02 3.06
N LYS A 540 41.47 -6.79 1.78
CA LYS A 540 41.74 -7.81 0.76
C LYS A 540 40.66 -8.89 0.69
N TYR A 541 39.40 -8.49 0.83
CA TYR A 541 38.28 -9.38 0.57
C TYR A 541 38.26 -9.75 -0.91
N SER A 542 37.92 -11.01 -1.20
CA SER A 542 37.90 -11.55 -2.56
C SER A 542 36.65 -12.40 -2.74
N VAL A 543 35.93 -12.18 -3.82
CA VAL A 543 34.76 -12.97 -4.21
C VAL A 543 34.90 -13.40 -5.67
N ARG A 544 34.56 -14.66 -5.96
CA ARG A 544 34.69 -15.22 -7.30
C ARG A 544 33.56 -14.67 -8.19
N ILE A 545 33.93 -14.14 -9.35
CA ILE A 545 32.99 -13.61 -10.34
C ILE A 545 32.98 -14.41 -11.64
N GLY A 546 34.04 -15.16 -11.94
CA GLY A 546 34.25 -15.87 -13.20
C GLY A 546 35.34 -15.20 -14.05
N GLU A 547 36.11 -15.99 -14.79
CA GLU A 547 37.24 -15.48 -15.61
C GLU A 547 36.76 -14.65 -16.81
N GLU A 548 35.53 -14.90 -17.25
CA GLU A 548 34.88 -14.21 -18.35
C GLU A 548 34.31 -12.85 -17.95
N TYR A 549 34.23 -12.52 -16.65
CA TYR A 549 33.58 -11.29 -16.19
C TYR A 549 34.57 -10.16 -15.90
N SER A 550 34.22 -8.97 -16.37
CA SER A 550 34.76 -7.69 -15.89
C SER A 550 33.81 -7.09 -14.84
N ALA A 551 34.30 -6.15 -14.03
CA ALA A 551 33.49 -5.48 -13.02
C ALA A 551 33.60 -3.95 -13.14
N GLU A 552 32.45 -3.28 -13.11
CA GLU A 552 32.31 -1.84 -13.01
C GLU A 552 31.64 -1.51 -11.67
N LEU A 553 32.18 -0.54 -10.92
CA LEU A 553 31.54 -0.08 -9.69
C LEU A 553 30.35 0.82 -10.04
N LEU A 554 29.16 0.43 -9.58
CA LEU A 554 27.95 1.24 -9.71
C LEU A 554 27.75 2.16 -8.51
N LEU A 555 27.95 1.63 -7.29
CA LEU A 555 27.71 2.40 -6.07
C LEU A 555 28.57 1.90 -4.92
N ASP A 556 29.19 2.82 -4.18
CA ASP A 556 29.86 2.58 -2.91
C ASP A 556 29.10 3.33 -1.81
N SER A 557 28.50 2.61 -0.86
CA SER A 557 27.75 3.23 0.23
C SER A 557 28.66 3.96 1.23
N ASP A 558 29.97 3.78 1.16
CA ASP A 558 30.96 4.50 1.96
C ASP A 558 31.66 5.63 1.18
N ASP A 559 31.20 5.98 -0.02
CA ASP A 559 31.74 7.13 -0.74
C ASP A 559 31.53 8.45 0.06
N GLN A 560 32.54 9.32 0.09
CA GLN A 560 32.49 10.63 0.74
C GLN A 560 31.36 11.53 0.24
N LEU A 561 30.88 11.33 -1.00
CA LEU A 561 29.68 11.97 -1.52
C LEU A 561 28.45 11.70 -0.64
N TYR A 562 28.38 10.52 -0.02
CA TYR A 562 27.30 10.09 0.87
C TYR A 562 27.71 10.14 2.35
N SER A 563 28.68 11.00 2.69
CA SER A 563 29.25 11.13 4.04
C SER A 563 29.90 9.84 4.57
N GLY A 564 30.40 8.98 3.69
CA GLY A 564 31.27 7.87 4.07
C GLY A 564 32.74 8.26 4.17
N THR A 565 33.61 7.27 4.37
CA THR A 565 35.06 7.49 4.57
C THR A 565 35.91 7.29 3.32
N THR A 566 35.40 6.57 2.31
CA THR A 566 36.09 6.29 1.06
C THR A 566 36.15 7.55 0.20
N PRO A 567 37.36 8.04 -0.20
CA PRO A 567 37.44 9.26 -0.99
C PRO A 567 36.66 9.16 -2.30
N HIS A 568 35.92 10.22 -2.65
CA HIS A 568 34.99 10.19 -3.77
C HIS A 568 35.65 9.73 -5.07
N GLY A 569 35.07 8.72 -5.72
CA GLY A 569 35.59 8.14 -6.96
C GLY A 569 36.95 7.43 -6.81
N LYS A 570 37.36 7.07 -5.59
CA LYS A 570 38.61 6.36 -5.28
C LYS A 570 38.40 4.97 -4.66
N THR A 571 37.20 4.41 -4.79
CA THR A 571 36.93 3.01 -4.41
C THR A 571 37.90 2.07 -5.11
N ALA A 572 38.77 1.41 -4.34
CA ALA A 572 39.80 0.54 -4.86
C ALA A 572 39.30 -0.90 -5.00
N PHE A 573 39.33 -1.44 -6.21
CA PHE A 573 39.06 -2.85 -6.50
C PHE A 573 39.88 -3.31 -7.71
N SER A 574 40.04 -4.63 -7.86
CA SER A 574 40.70 -5.22 -9.02
C SER A 574 40.16 -6.61 -9.35
N CYS A 575 39.96 -6.90 -10.63
CA CYS A 575 39.65 -8.25 -11.12
C CYS A 575 40.95 -8.98 -11.43
N LYS A 576 41.18 -10.14 -10.79
CA LYS A 576 42.33 -11.00 -11.04
C LYS A 576 41.94 -12.46 -10.90
N ASP A 577 42.36 -13.28 -11.86
CA ASP A 577 42.13 -14.74 -11.87
C ASP A 577 40.65 -15.12 -11.65
N GLY A 578 39.73 -14.37 -12.27
CA GLY A 578 38.28 -14.57 -12.14
C GLY A 578 37.66 -14.17 -10.79
N SER A 579 38.40 -13.42 -9.96
CA SER A 579 37.93 -12.91 -8.67
C SER A 579 37.99 -11.39 -8.59
N LEU A 580 36.99 -10.81 -7.96
CA LEU A 580 36.94 -9.39 -7.62
C LEU A 580 37.54 -9.20 -6.22
N ASN A 581 38.61 -8.40 -6.14
CA ASN A 581 39.33 -8.12 -4.90
C ASN A 581 39.10 -6.67 -4.49
N MET A 582 38.80 -6.43 -3.22
CA MET A 582 38.52 -5.08 -2.69
C MET A 582 38.75 -5.02 -1.18
N ASP A 583 38.94 -3.81 -0.65
CA ASP A 583 38.86 -3.53 0.78
C ASP A 583 37.48 -2.98 1.13
N ILE A 584 36.79 -3.49 2.16
CA ILE A 584 35.41 -3.09 2.47
C ILE A 584 35.35 -2.37 3.83
N PRO A 585 34.99 -1.07 3.86
CA PRO A 585 34.82 -0.30 5.09
C PRO A 585 33.76 -0.89 6.03
N PRO A 586 33.81 -0.59 7.35
CA PRO A 586 32.75 -0.95 8.29
C PRO A 586 31.37 -0.47 7.82
N PHE A 587 30.32 -1.26 8.11
CA PHE A 587 28.92 -0.90 7.82
C PHE A 587 28.68 -0.38 6.40
N SER A 588 29.23 -1.04 5.39
CA SER A 588 29.15 -0.58 4.01
C SER A 588 28.72 -1.68 3.05
N GLY A 589 28.25 -1.26 1.87
CA GLY A 589 27.97 -2.09 0.73
C GLY A 589 28.59 -1.50 -0.53
N ARG A 590 29.03 -2.38 -1.44
CA ARG A 590 29.50 -2.00 -2.77
C ARG A 590 28.79 -2.81 -3.82
N MET A 591 28.22 -2.12 -4.80
CA MET A 591 27.46 -2.71 -5.90
C MET A 591 28.24 -2.55 -7.21
N PHE A 592 28.34 -3.65 -7.94
CA PHE A 592 29.08 -3.74 -9.19
C PHE A 592 28.18 -4.30 -10.31
N LEU A 593 28.36 -3.79 -11.51
CA LEU A 593 27.90 -4.41 -12.74
C LEU A 593 28.98 -5.38 -13.23
N LEU A 594 28.60 -6.63 -13.48
CA LEU A 594 29.47 -7.64 -14.08
C LEU A 594 29.03 -7.89 -15.53
N THR A 595 29.96 -7.75 -16.46
CA THR A 595 29.73 -7.96 -17.90
C THR A 595 30.76 -8.93 -18.47
N LYS A 596 30.34 -9.69 -19.50
CA LYS A 596 31.19 -10.65 -20.22
C LYS A 596 31.92 -10.04 -21.39
#